data_AF-A0A0C9NHZ6-F1
#
_entry.id   AF-A0A0C9NHZ6-F1
#
_cell.length_a   1.000
_cell.length_b   1.000
_cell.length_c   1.000
_cell.angle_alpha   90.00
_cell.angle_beta   90.00
_cell.angle_gamma   90.00
#
_symmetry.space_group_name_H-M   'P 1'
#
loop_
_entity.id
_entity.type
_entity.pdbx_description
1 polymer ?
#
loop_
_entity_poly.entity_id
_entity_poly.type
_entity_poly.pdbx_seq_one_letter_code
_entity_poly.pdbx_strand_id
1 'polypeptide(L)'
;MNTDTLTGSATDIGGKVKEGLGTALNDKSLQAEGKTDQFSGKAQKTFGEAKDVVRNFVQERPFAAAALGGVLGLALINTLRGK
;
A
#
# COMPACT_ATOMS: atom_id res chain seq x y z
N MET A 1 -22.87 -22.04 2.87
CA MET A 1 -21.86 -22.74 2.06
C MET A 1 -21.58 -21.89 0.82
N ASN A 2 -20.30 -21.72 0.47
CA ASN A 2 -19.75 -20.89 -0.63
C ASN A 2 -19.31 -19.44 -0.26
N THR A 3 -18.29 -19.33 0.60
CA THR A 3 -17.41 -18.15 0.67
C THR A 3 -15.93 -18.55 0.50
N ASP A 4 -15.59 -19.82 0.71
CA ASP A 4 -14.22 -20.33 0.80
C ASP A 4 -13.48 -20.44 -0.54
N THR A 5 -14.18 -20.53 -1.67
CA THR A 5 -13.57 -20.76 -3.00
C THR A 5 -12.94 -19.49 -3.60
N LEU A 6 -13.54 -18.32 -3.34
CA LEU A 6 -13.01 -17.02 -3.74
C LEU A 6 -11.81 -16.59 -2.89
N THR A 7 -11.86 -16.88 -1.59
CA THR A 7 -10.73 -16.63 -0.68
C THR A 7 -9.51 -17.46 -1.07
N GLY A 8 -9.69 -18.74 -1.42
CA GLY A 8 -8.58 -19.60 -1.85
C GLY A 8 -7.82 -19.06 -3.07
N SER A 9 -8.53 -18.62 -4.10
CA SER A 9 -7.91 -18.09 -5.33
C SER A 9 -7.18 -16.77 -5.11
N ALA A 10 -7.73 -15.88 -4.26
CA ALA A 10 -7.06 -14.63 -3.89
C ALA A 10 -5.80 -14.89 -3.05
N THR A 11 -5.85 -15.88 -2.15
CA THR A 11 -4.71 -16.31 -1.34
C THR A 11 -3.61 -16.96 -2.19
N ASP A 12 -3.96 -17.78 -3.18
CA ASP A 12 -2.99 -18.41 -4.09
C ASP A 12 -2.25 -17.39 -4.97
N ILE A 13 -2.96 -16.43 -5.55
CA ILE A 13 -2.35 -15.37 -6.36
C ILE A 13 -1.46 -14.50 -5.47
N GLY A 14 -1.95 -14.11 -4.29
CA GLY A 14 -1.17 -13.35 -3.32
C GLY A 14 0.07 -14.11 -2.83
N GLY A 15 -0.03 -15.43 -2.66
CA GLY A 15 1.06 -16.33 -2.30
C GLY A 15 2.16 -16.34 -3.35
N LYS A 16 1.81 -16.57 -4.63
CA LYS A 16 2.77 -16.59 -5.74
C LYS A 16 3.48 -15.25 -5.95
N VAL A 17 2.73 -14.15 -5.81
CA VAL A 17 3.31 -12.80 -5.89
C VAL A 17 4.26 -12.56 -4.71
N LYS A 18 3.87 -12.94 -3.50
CA LYS A 18 4.71 -12.78 -2.30
C LYS A 18 5.95 -13.67 -2.34
N GLU A 19 5.85 -14.87 -2.90
CA GLU A 19 6.96 -15.80 -3.07
C GLU A 19 7.95 -15.30 -4.12
N GLY A 20 7.47 -14.85 -5.30
CA GLY A 20 8.32 -14.27 -6.33
C GLY A 20 9.03 -12.99 -5.89
N LEU A 21 8.32 -12.11 -5.17
CA LEU A 21 8.91 -10.93 -4.56
C LEU A 21 9.88 -11.31 -3.43
N GLY A 22 9.54 -12.30 -2.60
CA GLY A 22 10.34 -12.76 -1.48
C GLY A 22 11.69 -13.31 -1.92
N THR A 23 11.72 -14.16 -2.94
CA THR A 23 12.96 -14.71 -3.51
C THR A 23 13.81 -13.61 -4.14
N ALA A 24 13.21 -12.74 -4.96
CA ALA A 24 13.92 -11.62 -5.58
C ALA A 24 14.42 -10.58 -4.56
N LEU A 25 13.67 -10.36 -3.47
CA LEU A 25 14.13 -9.53 -2.35
C LEU A 25 15.22 -10.23 -1.54
N ASN A 26 15.19 -11.56 -1.36
CA ASN A 26 16.21 -12.29 -0.62
C ASN A 26 17.60 -12.11 -1.27
N ASP A 27 17.68 -12.31 -2.59
CA ASP A 27 18.90 -12.06 -3.37
C ASP A 27 19.32 -10.59 -3.33
N LYS A 28 18.35 -9.66 -3.36
CA LYS A 28 18.62 -8.22 -3.22
C LYS A 28 19.00 -7.82 -1.80
N SER A 29 18.52 -8.51 -0.77
CA SER A 29 18.79 -8.26 0.65
C SER A 29 20.25 -8.54 0.97
N LEU A 30 20.83 -9.59 0.36
CA LEU A 30 22.29 -9.82 0.40
C LEU A 30 23.09 -8.69 -0.27
N GLN A 31 22.53 -8.00 -1.27
CA GLN A 31 23.15 -6.79 -1.86
C GLN A 31 22.78 -5.49 -1.13
N ALA A 32 21.79 -5.51 -0.24
CA ALA A 32 21.16 -4.32 0.32
C ALA A 32 21.91 -3.74 1.53
N GLU A 33 22.72 -4.55 2.23
CA GLU A 33 23.50 -4.09 3.40
C GLU A 33 24.41 -2.89 3.07
N GLY A 34 24.78 -2.67 1.80
CA GLY A 34 25.53 -1.49 1.35
C GLY A 34 24.71 -0.33 0.78
N LYS A 35 23.39 -0.46 0.58
CA LYS A 35 22.53 0.55 -0.09
C LYS A 35 21.49 1.22 0.81
N THR A 36 21.36 0.78 2.06
CA THR A 36 20.35 1.24 3.02
C THR A 36 20.35 2.77 3.23
N ASP A 37 21.51 3.42 3.25
CA ASP A 37 21.60 4.89 3.41
C ASP A 37 21.07 5.66 2.20
N GLN A 38 21.35 5.20 0.97
CA GLN A 38 20.76 5.82 -0.23
C GLN A 38 19.28 5.51 -0.39
N PHE A 39 18.86 4.33 0.07
CA PHE A 39 17.47 3.90 -0.01
C PHE A 39 16.59 4.74 0.91
N SER A 40 17.03 4.99 2.14
CA SER A 40 16.28 5.82 3.10
C SER A 40 16.12 7.26 2.60
N GLY A 41 17.17 7.86 2.03
CA GLY A 41 17.09 9.21 1.45
C GLY A 41 16.19 9.30 0.21
N LYS A 42 16.23 8.28 -0.68
CA LYS A 42 15.32 8.20 -1.83
C LYS A 42 13.88 7.94 -1.39
N ALA A 43 13.66 7.02 -0.44
CA ALA A 43 12.35 6.73 0.11
C ALA A 43 11.74 7.97 0.77
N GLN A 44 12.53 8.72 1.56
CA GLN A 44 12.07 9.95 2.19
C GLN A 44 11.75 11.05 1.16
N LYS A 45 12.54 11.19 0.09
CA LYS A 45 12.23 12.11 -1.02
C LYS A 45 10.94 11.71 -1.73
N THR A 46 10.83 10.47 -2.17
CA THR A 46 9.64 9.97 -2.88
C THR A 46 8.39 10.05 -2.01
N PHE A 47 8.52 9.78 -0.70
CA PHE A 47 7.41 9.95 0.24
C PHE A 47 7.03 11.43 0.42
N GLY A 48 8.03 12.33 0.48
CA GLY A 48 7.81 13.77 0.51
C GLY A 48 7.07 14.26 -0.73
N GLU A 49 7.52 13.90 -1.93
CA GLU A 49 6.89 14.26 -3.20
C GLU A 49 5.46 13.71 -3.29
N ALA A 50 5.24 12.46 -2.90
CA ALA A 50 3.89 11.88 -2.87
C ALA A 50 2.97 12.61 -1.89
N LYS A 51 3.48 12.95 -0.69
CA LYS A 51 2.73 13.73 0.30
C LYS A 51 2.39 15.13 -0.23
N ASP A 52 3.31 15.76 -0.93
CA ASP A 52 3.11 17.09 -1.50
C ASP A 52 2.05 17.06 -2.62
N VAL A 53 2.05 16.03 -3.47
CA VAL A 53 1.00 15.83 -4.48
C VAL A 53 -0.37 15.67 -3.83
N VAL A 54 -0.47 14.83 -2.80
CA VAL A 54 -1.73 14.65 -2.05
C VAL A 54 -2.14 15.95 -1.37
N ARG A 55 -1.20 16.67 -0.77
CA ARG A 55 -1.48 17.94 -0.09
C ARG A 55 -1.97 19.00 -1.07
N ASN A 56 -1.34 19.11 -2.23
CA ASN A 56 -1.75 20.03 -3.29
C ASN A 56 -3.14 19.67 -3.80
N PHE A 57 -3.43 18.39 -4.06
CA PHE A 57 -4.77 17.94 -4.45
C PHE A 57 -5.84 18.28 -3.42
N VAL A 58 -5.53 18.09 -2.12
CA VAL A 58 -6.43 18.46 -1.01
C VAL A 58 -6.66 19.97 -0.96
N GLN A 59 -5.63 20.79 -1.21
CA GLN A 59 -5.76 22.25 -1.22
C GLN A 59 -6.50 22.78 -2.45
N GLU A 60 -6.24 22.24 -3.64
CA GLU A 60 -6.90 22.65 -4.89
C GLU A 60 -8.36 22.19 -4.97
N ARG A 61 -8.65 21.00 -4.44
CA ARG A 61 -9.97 20.35 -4.52
C ARG A 61 -10.43 19.85 -3.15
N PRO A 62 -10.70 20.77 -2.20
CA PRO A 62 -11.05 20.40 -0.82
C PRO A 62 -12.29 19.50 -0.75
N PHE A 63 -13.29 19.74 -1.60
CA PHE A 63 -14.51 18.91 -1.64
C PHE A 63 -14.28 17.52 -2.23
N ALA A 64 -13.42 17.40 -3.27
CA ALA A 64 -13.11 16.09 -3.86
C ALA A 64 -12.26 15.25 -2.90
N ALA A 65 -11.29 15.87 -2.22
CA ALA A 65 -10.52 15.22 -1.17
C ALA A 65 -11.40 14.79 0.01
N ALA A 66 -12.34 15.63 0.44
CA ALA A 66 -13.29 15.28 1.49
C ALA A 66 -14.22 14.13 1.08
N ALA A 67 -14.69 14.10 -0.18
CA ALA A 67 -15.51 13.00 -0.69
C ALA A 67 -14.74 11.68 -0.71
N LEU A 68 -13.52 11.66 -1.24
CA LEU A 68 -12.66 10.48 -1.24
C LEU A 68 -12.31 10.02 0.18
N GLY A 69 -11.93 10.95 1.05
CA GLY A 69 -11.66 10.68 2.46
C GLY A 69 -12.89 10.16 3.20
N GLY A 70 -14.07 10.70 2.91
CA GLY A 70 -15.34 10.28 3.50
C GLY A 70 -15.76 8.88 3.08
N VAL A 71 -15.59 8.51 1.81
CA VAL A 71 -15.88 7.16 1.29
C VAL A 71 -14.95 6.13 1.92
N LEU A 72 -13.64 6.43 1.97
CA LEU A 72 -12.66 5.56 2.63
C LEU A 72 -12.93 5.46 4.14
N GLY A 73 -13.27 6.58 4.79
CA GLY A 73 -13.64 6.63 6.20
C GLY A 73 -14.86 5.77 6.50
N LEU A 74 -15.91 5.87 5.69
CA LEU A 74 -17.12 5.03 5.84
C LEU A 74 -16.83 3.55 5.59
N ALA A 75 -16.02 3.21 4.59
CA ALA A 75 -15.63 1.83 4.33
C ALA A 75 -14.83 1.23 5.50
N LEU A 76 -13.92 2.00 6.10
CA LEU A 76 -13.18 1.58 7.28
C LEU A 76 -14.09 1.45 8.51
N ILE A 77 -15.01 2.38 8.73
CA ILE A 77 -16.00 2.28 9.81
C ILE A 77 -16.86 1.03 9.65
N ASN A 78 -17.29 0.70 8.42
CA ASN A 78 -18.06 -0.50 8.15
C ASN A 78 -17.24 -1.78 8.33
N THR A 79 -15.95 -1.76 7.97
CA THR A 79 -15.03 -2.89 8.16
C THR A 79 -14.69 -3.13 9.63
N LEU A 80 -14.64 -2.06 10.45
CA LEU A 80 -14.34 -2.14 11.89
C LEU A 80 -15.57 -2.46 12.76
N ARG A 81 -16.79 -2.16 12.31
CA ARG A 81 -18.04 -2.51 13.01
C ARG A 81 -18.53 -3.94 12.76
N GLY A 82 -17.97 -4.64 11.78
CA GLY A 82 -18.39 -5.99 11.38
C GLY A 82 -17.69 -7.12 12.14
N LYS A 83 -17.04 -6.84 13.27
CA LYS A 83 -16.33 -7.84 14.08
C LYS A 83 -16.91 -7.90 15.48
#